data_AF-A0A7L7T7P9-F1
#
_entry.id   AF-A0A7L7T7P9-F1
#
_cell.length_a   1.000
_cell.length_b   1.000
_cell.length_c   1.000
_cell.angle_alpha   90.00
_cell.angle_beta   90.00
_cell.angle_gamma   90.00
#
_symmetry.space_group_name_H-M   'P 1'
#
loop_
_entity.id
_entity.type
_entity.pdbx_description
1 polymer ?
#
loop_
_entity_poly.entity_id
_entity_poly.type
_entity_poly.pdbx_seq_one_letter_code
_entity_poly.pdbx_strand_id
1 'polypeptide(L)'
;RHLMGEALSCLSIKELKQLESRLEKGISRIRSKKNEMLLADIEYMQKREIELHNDNVYLREQITANERAQQHMNSLPGNVYEAITSASYNSRDFFQVNFRESKPNQYCSDSTALQLG
;
A
#
# COMPACT_ATOMS: atom_id res chain seq x y z
N ARG A 1 -20.69 -3.59 38.43
CA ARG A 1 -19.40 -2.88 38.21
C ARG A 1 -19.64 -1.41 37.84
N HIS A 2 -19.29 -0.45 38.71
CA HIS A 2 -19.61 0.98 38.48
C HIS A 2 -19.00 1.58 37.19
N LEU A 3 -17.78 1.18 36.81
CA LEU A 3 -17.13 1.67 35.59
C LEU A 3 -17.88 1.31 34.30
N MET A 4 -18.76 0.31 34.34
CA MET A 4 -19.58 -0.12 33.21
C MET A 4 -21.03 0.39 33.31
N GLY A 5 -21.31 1.29 34.26
CA GLY A 5 -22.66 1.82 34.50
C GLY A 5 -23.57 0.88 35.31
N GLU A 6 -23.04 -0.19 35.90
CA GLU A 6 -23.82 -1.13 36.71
C GLU A 6 -23.76 -0.79 38.21
N ALA A 7 -24.81 -1.13 38.97
CA ALA A 7 -24.91 -0.94 40.42
C ALA A 7 -24.72 0.52 40.88
N LEU A 8 -25.20 1.50 40.11
CA LEU A 8 -25.04 2.93 40.43
C LEU A 8 -25.93 3.39 41.58
N SER A 9 -27.00 2.66 41.91
CA SER A 9 -27.97 3.02 42.95
C SER A 9 -27.38 3.06 44.37
N CYS A 10 -26.22 2.43 44.60
CA CYS A 10 -25.52 2.47 45.87
C CYS A 10 -24.56 3.66 46.03
N LEU A 11 -24.40 4.49 44.99
CA LEU A 11 -23.50 5.63 44.99
C LEU A 11 -24.21 6.92 45.42
N SER A 12 -23.54 7.71 46.23
CA SER A 12 -23.93 9.10 46.48
C SER A 12 -23.73 9.98 45.24
N ILE A 13 -24.38 11.14 45.21
CA ILE A 13 -24.21 12.14 44.15
C ILE A 13 -22.74 12.54 43.97
N LYS A 14 -21.98 12.62 45.08
CA LYS A 14 -20.55 12.96 45.06
C LYS A 14 -19.74 11.88 44.34
N GLU A 15 -19.99 10.61 44.66
CA GLU A 15 -19.31 9.47 44.03
C GLU A 15 -19.69 9.33 42.57
N LEU A 16 -20.94 9.61 42.21
CA LEU A 16 -21.40 9.59 40.83
C LEU A 16 -20.69 10.65 39.98
N LYS A 17 -20.54 11.88 40.49
CA LYS A 17 -19.76 12.95 39.82
C LYS A 17 -18.28 12.58 39.67
N GLN A 18 -17.69 11.91 40.68
CA GLN A 18 -16.32 11.45 40.59
C GLN A 18 -16.14 10.34 39.54
N LEU A 19 -17.10 9.40 39.48
CA LEU A 19 -17.12 8.33 38.50
C LEU A 19 -17.22 8.90 37.07
N GLU A 20 -18.14 9.82 36.85
CA GLU A 20 -18.32 10.53 35.58
C GLU A 20 -17.04 11.26 35.17
N SER A 21 -16.45 12.07 36.05
CA SER A 21 -15.20 12.78 35.77
C SER A 21 -14.05 11.83 35.42
N ARG A 22 -13.98 10.66 36.07
CA ARG A 22 -12.95 9.65 35.78
C ARG A 22 -13.17 9.00 34.42
N LEU A 23 -14.43 8.70 34.06
CA LEU A 23 -14.78 8.14 32.76
C LEU A 23 -14.50 9.13 31.63
N GLU A 24 -14.88 10.40 31.80
CA GLU A 24 -14.63 11.47 30.83
C GLU A 24 -13.13 11.62 30.54
N LYS A 25 -12.31 11.69 31.59
CA LYS A 25 -10.84 11.73 31.45
C LYS A 25 -10.29 10.48 30.78
N GLY A 26 -10.82 9.30 31.10
CA GLY A 26 -10.40 8.04 30.49
C GLY A 26 -10.70 8.00 29.00
N ILE A 27 -11.93 8.34 28.61
CA ILE A 27 -12.38 8.40 27.21
C ILE A 27 -11.56 9.42 26.42
N SER A 28 -11.34 10.61 27.00
CA SER A 28 -10.52 11.65 26.39
C SER A 28 -9.09 11.15 26.09
N ARG A 29 -8.44 10.51 27.08
CA ARG A 29 -7.10 9.92 26.89
C ARG A 29 -7.05 8.83 25.83
N ILE A 30 -8.02 7.92 25.83
CA ILE A 30 -8.11 6.84 24.82
C ILE A 30 -8.27 7.44 23.42
N ARG A 31 -9.15 8.43 23.28
CA ARG A 31 -9.40 9.10 22.00
C ARG A 31 -8.17 9.83 21.50
N SER A 32 -7.50 10.61 22.36
CA SER A 32 -6.25 11.29 22.02
C SER A 32 -5.18 10.29 21.57
N LYS A 33 -4.99 9.19 22.30
CA LYS A 33 -3.97 8.21 21.93
C LYS A 33 -4.28 7.49 20.62
N LYS A 34 -5.55 7.15 20.38
CA LYS A 34 -5.99 6.58 19.10
C LYS A 34 -5.74 7.56 17.96
N ASN A 35 -6.04 8.85 18.16
CA ASN A 35 -5.84 9.87 17.14
C ASN A 35 -4.36 10.07 16.81
N GLU A 36 -3.49 10.14 17.83
CA GLU A 36 -2.04 10.24 17.67
C GLU A 36 -1.48 9.06 16.87
N MET A 37 -1.90 7.84 17.20
CA MET A 37 -1.45 6.62 16.50
C MET A 37 -1.92 6.59 15.04
N LEU A 38 -3.19 6.91 14.80
CA LEU A 38 -3.73 6.96 13.43
C LEU A 38 -3.03 8.03 12.58
N LEU A 39 -2.71 9.19 13.16
CA LEU A 39 -1.98 10.23 12.45
C LEU A 39 -0.58 9.76 12.07
N ALA A 40 0.14 9.12 13.01
CA ALA A 40 1.46 8.57 12.74
C ALA A 40 1.43 7.49 11.63
N ASP A 41 0.41 6.62 11.64
CA ASP A 41 0.23 5.60 10.61
C ASP A 41 -0.06 6.21 9.23
N ILE A 42 -0.91 7.26 9.17
CA ILE A 42 -1.20 7.99 7.93
C ILE A 42 0.08 8.63 7.36
N GLU A 43 0.84 9.34 8.21
CA GLU A 43 2.09 9.99 7.79
C GLU A 43 3.11 8.96 7.27
N TYR A 44 3.23 7.82 7.94
CA TYR A 44 4.10 6.72 7.50
C TYR A 44 3.66 6.15 6.15
N MET A 45 2.36 5.90 5.96
CA MET A 45 1.82 5.39 4.70
C MET A 45 2.04 6.38 3.54
N GLN A 46 1.81 7.67 3.75
CA GLN A 46 2.04 8.71 2.75
C GLN A 46 3.51 8.80 2.33
N LYS A 47 4.43 8.75 3.31
CA LYS A 47 5.87 8.71 3.00
C LYS A 47 6.22 7.47 2.19
N ARG A 48 5.68 6.31 2.57
CA ARG A 48 5.95 5.04 1.89
C ARG A 48 5.42 5.02 0.46
N GLU A 49 4.25 5.62 0.23
CA GLU A 49 3.67 5.79 -1.10
C GLU A 49 4.61 6.60 -2.01
N ILE A 50 5.13 7.73 -1.51
CA ILE A 50 6.05 8.58 -2.27
C ILE A 50 7.34 7.83 -2.62
N GLU A 51 7.94 7.13 -1.64
CA GLU A 51 9.15 6.33 -1.88
C GLU A 51 8.93 5.27 -2.97
N LEU A 52 7.84 4.50 -2.85
CA LEU A 52 7.50 3.47 -3.83
C LEU A 52 7.20 4.04 -5.21
N HIS A 53 6.55 5.20 -5.28
CA HIS A 53 6.30 5.89 -6.55
C HIS A 53 7.62 6.29 -7.22
N ASN A 54 8.54 6.88 -6.46
CA ASN A 54 9.86 7.29 -6.96
C ASN A 54 10.67 6.08 -7.46
N ASP A 55 10.71 5.00 -6.69
CA ASP A 55 11.38 3.75 -7.09
C ASP A 55 10.75 3.18 -8.38
N ASN A 56 9.43 3.23 -8.51
CA ASN A 56 8.73 2.75 -9.69
C ASN A 56 9.05 3.57 -10.94
N VAL A 57 9.08 4.91 -10.81
CA VAL A 57 9.47 5.81 -11.90
C VAL A 57 10.92 5.53 -12.32
N TYR A 58 11.84 5.46 -11.37
CA TYR A 58 13.25 5.17 -11.64
C TYR A 58 13.44 3.85 -12.39
N LEU A 59 12.76 2.78 -11.96
CA LEU A 59 12.84 1.48 -12.63
C LEU A 59 12.28 1.52 -14.05
N ARG A 60 11.19 2.24 -14.30
CA ARG A 60 10.62 2.41 -15.65
C ARG A 60 11.58 3.14 -16.58
N GLU A 61 12.27 4.16 -16.08
CA GLU A 61 13.28 4.89 -16.84
C GLU A 61 14.47 3.98 -17.19
N GLN A 62 14.94 3.19 -16.22
CA GLN A 62 16.03 2.22 -16.42
C GLN A 62 15.66 1.14 -17.44
N ILE A 63 14.44 0.60 -17.40
CA ILE A 63 13.93 -0.35 -18.40
C ILE A 63 13.96 0.29 -19.79
N THR A 64 13.39 1.49 -19.92
CA THR A 64 13.33 2.22 -21.20
C THR A 64 14.73 2.55 -21.74
N ALA A 65 15.69 2.85 -20.87
CA ALA A 65 17.08 3.07 -21.27
C ALA A 65 17.77 1.78 -21.74
N ASN A 66 17.56 0.68 -21.01
CA ASN A 66 18.12 -0.63 -21.37
C ASN A 66 17.55 -1.16 -22.70
N GLU A 67 16.24 -1.02 -22.91
CA GLU A 67 15.60 -1.38 -24.18
C GLU A 67 16.21 -0.60 -25.35
N ARG A 68 16.42 0.72 -25.21
CA ARG A 68 17.11 1.53 -26.22
C ARG A 68 18.55 1.08 -26.48
N ALA A 69 19.30 0.73 -25.44
CA ALA A 69 20.67 0.22 -25.57
C ALA A 69 20.71 -1.14 -26.29
N GLN A 70 19.77 -2.03 -26.01
CA GLN A 70 19.63 -3.32 -26.70
C GLN A 70 19.29 -3.14 -28.18
N GLN A 71 18.36 -2.23 -28.52
CA GLN A 71 18.06 -1.92 -29.93
C GLN A 71 19.30 -1.37 -30.67
N HIS A 72 20.10 -0.53 -30.02
CA HIS A 72 21.35 -0.01 -30.58
C HIS A 72 22.40 -1.12 -30.81
N MET A 73 22.56 -2.04 -29.85
CA MET A 73 23.47 -3.20 -29.99
C MET A 73 23.02 -4.16 -31.10
N ASN A 74 21.72 -4.41 -31.24
CA ASN A 74 21.17 -5.26 -32.31
C ASN A 74 21.26 -4.62 -33.70
N SER A 75 21.50 -3.31 -33.78
CA SER A 75 21.64 -2.58 -35.05
C SER A 75 23.07 -2.58 -35.61
N LEU A 76 24.06 -3.15 -34.90
CA LEU A 76 25.40 -3.37 -35.46
C LEU A 76 25.43 -4.64 -36.33
N PRO A 77 25.86 -4.57 -37.60
CA PRO A 77 25.93 -5.73 -38.48
C PRO A 77 27.13 -6.60 -38.07
N GLY A 78 26.92 -7.58 -37.18
CA GLY A 78 28.01 -8.47 -36.74
C GLY A 78 27.67 -9.69 -35.88
N ASN A 79 26.54 -9.76 -35.17
CA ASN A 79 26.31 -10.84 -34.18
C ASN A 79 25.48 -12.03 -34.71
N VAL A 80 25.99 -12.73 -35.74
CA VAL A 80 25.38 -14.00 -36.21
C VAL A 80 25.57 -15.14 -35.19
N TYR A 81 26.58 -15.06 -34.33
CA TYR A 81 26.90 -16.12 -33.35
C TYR A 81 25.99 -16.12 -32.11
N GLU A 82 25.30 -15.01 -31.81
CA GLU A 82 24.48 -14.89 -30.59
C GLU A 82 23.01 -15.28 -30.82
N ALA A 83 22.54 -15.24 -32.07
CA ALA A 83 21.18 -15.65 -32.46
C ALA A 83 20.91 -17.15 -32.21
N ILE A 84 21.94 -18.00 -32.23
CA ILE A 84 21.83 -19.43 -31.92
C ILE A 84 21.78 -19.66 -30.40
N THR A 85 22.40 -18.78 -29.62
CA THR A 85 22.55 -18.95 -28.16
C THR A 85 21.32 -18.43 -27.40
N SER A 86 20.67 -17.37 -27.90
CA SER A 86 19.47 -16.77 -27.27
C SER A 86 18.20 -17.61 -27.42
N ALA A 87 18.13 -18.50 -28.42
CA ALA A 87 17.01 -19.44 -28.57
C ALA A 87 16.92 -20.46 -27.42
N SER A 88 18.03 -20.74 -26.73
CA SER A 88 18.10 -21.79 -25.69
C SER A 88 17.69 -21.32 -24.29
N TYR A 89 17.64 -20.00 -24.04
CA TYR A 89 17.35 -19.43 -22.71
C TYR A 89 16.24 -18.38 -22.76
N ASN A 90 15.18 -18.61 -23.54
CA ASN A 90 13.97 -17.81 -23.46
C ASN A 90 13.27 -18.04 -22.10
N SER A 91 13.64 -17.24 -21.10
CA SER A 91 13.00 -17.19 -19.77
C SER A 91 11.49 -16.84 -19.81
N ARG A 92 10.95 -16.56 -20.99
CA ARG A 92 9.54 -16.25 -21.23
C ARG A 92 8.63 -17.47 -21.10
N ASP A 93 9.17 -18.69 -21.25
CA ASP A 93 8.39 -19.93 -21.08
C ASP A 93 8.19 -20.31 -19.60
N PHE A 94 9.01 -19.80 -18.68
CA PHE A 94 8.93 -20.21 -17.27
C PHE A 94 7.70 -19.66 -16.53
N PHE A 95 7.16 -18.51 -16.95
CA PHE A 95 5.97 -17.92 -16.31
C PHE A 95 4.64 -18.40 -16.90
N GLN A 96 4.65 -19.09 -18.05
CA GLN A 96 3.42 -19.43 -18.76
C GLN A 96 2.68 -20.65 -18.14
N VAL A 97 3.34 -21.43 -17.28
CA VAL A 97 2.77 -22.65 -16.69
C VAL A 97 1.90 -22.41 -15.43
N ASN A 98 1.93 -21.22 -14.81
CA ASN A 98 1.23 -20.98 -13.54
C ASN A 98 -0.06 -20.14 -13.62
N PHE A 99 -0.55 -19.76 -14.81
CA PHE A 99 -1.74 -18.90 -14.93
C PHE A 99 -2.79 -19.34 -15.95
N ARG A 100 -2.85 -20.63 -16.31
CA ARG A 100 -4.02 -21.16 -17.05
C ARG A 100 -5.15 -21.57 -16.10
N GLU A 101 -5.74 -20.58 -15.41
CA GLU A 101 -7.19 -20.48 -15.17
C GLU A 101 -7.52 -19.30 -14.24
N SER A 102 -7.69 -18.12 -14.82
CA SER A 102 -8.66 -17.13 -14.32
C SER A 102 -9.07 -16.25 -15.51
N LYS A 103 -10.37 -16.31 -15.86
CA LYS A 103 -10.98 -15.56 -16.96
C LYS A 103 -10.73 -14.05 -16.80
N PRO A 104 -10.51 -13.28 -17.88
CA PRO A 104 -10.47 -11.83 -17.78
C PRO A 104 -11.90 -11.30 -17.65
N ASN A 105 -12.29 -10.85 -16.46
CA ASN A 105 -13.42 -9.94 -16.35
C ASN A 105 -12.95 -8.57 -16.82
N GLN A 106 -13.53 -8.17 -17.94
CA GLN A 106 -13.35 -6.91 -18.62
C GLN A 106 -14.00 -5.81 -17.77
N TYR A 107 -13.19 -5.08 -17.00
CA TYR A 107 -13.58 -3.77 -16.47
C TYR A 107 -12.76 -2.70 -17.16
N CYS A 108 -13.35 -2.18 -18.22
CA CYS A 108 -13.19 -0.80 -18.63
C CYS A 108 -13.63 0.09 -17.45
N SER A 109 -12.78 1.00 -17.02
CA SER A 109 -13.16 2.32 -16.51
C SER A 109 -11.91 3.12 -16.20
N ASP A 110 -11.59 4.04 -17.11
CA ASP A 110 -10.95 5.29 -16.77
C ASP A 110 -11.66 5.94 -15.57
N SER A 111 -10.86 6.34 -14.57
CA SER A 111 -11.06 7.45 -13.62
C SER A 111 -10.52 7.07 -12.25
N THR A 112 -9.25 7.43 -12.00
CA THR A 112 -8.73 7.57 -10.63
C THR A 112 -8.48 9.05 -10.36
N ALA A 113 -9.53 9.85 -10.51
CA ALA A 113 -9.56 11.21 -10.00
C ALA A 113 -10.48 11.22 -8.76
N LEU A 114 -9.88 11.19 -7.57
CA LEU A 114 -10.60 11.52 -6.34
C LEU A 114 -10.80 13.03 -6.31
N GLN A 115 -11.95 13.48 -6.80
CA GLN A 115 -12.34 14.88 -6.73
C GLN A 115 -12.87 15.16 -5.33
N LEU A 116 -12.06 15.83 -4.51
CA LEU A 116 -12.47 16.36 -3.21
C LEU A 116 -13.42 17.53 -3.43
N GLY A 117 -14.65 17.40 -2.94
CA GLY A 117 -15.64 18.47 -2.75
C GLY A 117 -16.19 18.39 -1.34
#